data_AF-A0A554JC90-F1
#
_entry.id   AF-A0A554JC90-F1
#
_cell.length_a   1.000
_cell.length_b   1.000
_cell.length_c   1.000
_cell.angle_alpha   90.00
_cell.angle_beta   90.00
_cell.angle_gamma   90.00
#
_symmetry.space_group_name_H-M   'P 1'
#
loop_
_entity.id
_entity.type
_entity.pdbx_description
1 polymer ?
#
loop_
_entity_poly.entity_id
_entity_poly.type
_entity_poly.pdbx_seq_one_letter_code
_entity_poly.pdbx_strand_id
1 'polypeptide(L)'
;MPRHDTVRPMTEGQRVDLTATLIQAMPPLSFADAKNITSNKRAFCKDIRAVFAKYSLEWTANKKLMEWYHFYKNEFGLDLNFAGITIPQRREGFDRLIVVPQGLTIQQVLDKCGEKFPVFTYAGSDFRNLVIVNSRDATHGHYAIRVRDRVEADEEWKDHSAKLLTGVGMKGETLHERLLHELKYFLETGKHLDISSTTLCSGSRDSVGGVFGVHWSDTDRLAIGIYSTADSHDRLRSRQVIDAVAA
;
A
#
# COMPACT_ATOMS: atom_id res chain seq x y z
N MET A 1 -3.81 1.37 25.85
CA MET A 1 -4.23 0.49 24.74
C MET A 1 -4.51 1.34 23.53
N PRO A 2 -3.77 1.21 22.42
CA PRO A 2 -4.06 1.94 21.20
C PRO A 2 -5.35 1.36 20.59
N ARG A 3 -6.32 2.23 20.28
CA ARG A 3 -7.59 1.82 19.68
C ARG A 3 -7.37 1.58 18.18
N HIS A 4 -7.67 0.37 17.71
CA HIS A 4 -7.82 0.11 16.29
C HIS A 4 -9.09 0.81 15.77
N ASP A 5 -9.02 1.41 14.58
CA ASP A 5 -10.16 2.03 13.93
C ASP A 5 -11.11 0.93 13.42
N THR A 6 -12.02 0.48 14.30
CA THR A 6 -13.30 -0.07 13.85
C THR A 6 -14.17 1.14 13.53
N VAL A 7 -14.61 1.27 12.27
CA VAL A 7 -15.47 2.37 11.81
C VAL A 7 -16.70 2.46 12.72
N ARG A 8 -16.71 3.46 13.62
CA ARG A 8 -17.85 3.74 14.50
C ARG A 8 -18.72 4.78 13.81
N PRO A 9 -20.05 4.57 13.72
CA PRO A 9 -20.94 5.58 13.18
C PRO A 9 -20.76 6.91 13.92
N MET A 10 -20.77 8.00 13.16
CA MET A 10 -20.80 9.36 13.71
C MET A 10 -21.94 9.50 14.72
N THR A 11 -21.65 10.06 15.90
CA THR A 11 -22.67 10.32 16.92
C THR A 11 -23.55 11.50 16.53
N GLU A 12 -24.73 11.61 17.14
CA GLU A 12 -25.62 12.75 16.87
C GLU A 12 -24.98 14.09 17.28
N GLY A 13 -24.21 14.11 18.38
CA GLY A 13 -23.47 15.29 18.80
C GLY A 13 -22.45 15.75 17.76
N GLN A 14 -21.68 14.81 17.19
CA GLN A 14 -20.72 15.11 16.11
C GLN A 14 -21.41 15.63 14.84
N ARG A 15 -22.61 15.13 14.53
CA ARG A 15 -23.41 15.61 13.39
C ARG A 15 -23.85 17.06 13.58
N VAL A 16 -24.32 17.40 14.78
CA VAL A 16 -24.74 18.77 15.12
C VAL A 16 -23.56 19.73 15.01
N ASP A 17 -22.41 19.39 15.58
CA ASP A 17 -21.21 20.22 15.54
C ASP A 17 -20.71 20.46 14.10
N LEU A 18 -20.70 19.41 13.26
CA LEU A 18 -20.33 19.55 11.85
C LEU A 18 -21.30 20.43 11.07
N THR A 19 -22.59 20.33 11.35
CA THR A 19 -23.61 21.17 10.70
C THR A 19 -23.44 22.64 11.10
N ALA A 20 -23.23 22.90 12.39
CA ALA A 20 -22.96 24.25 12.90
C ALA A 20 -21.69 24.84 12.28
N THR A 21 -20.63 24.04 12.16
CA THR A 21 -19.35 24.44 11.54
C THR A 21 -19.54 24.85 10.07
N LEU A 22 -20.29 24.06 9.29
CA LEU A 22 -20.59 24.40 7.90
C LEU A 22 -21.36 25.72 7.79
N ILE A 23 -22.36 25.95 8.65
CA ILE A 23 -23.13 27.20 8.68
C ILE A 23 -22.25 28.39 9.04
N GLN A 24 -21.38 28.26 10.05
CA GLN A 24 -20.46 29.33 10.46
C GLN A 24 -19.44 29.68 9.38
N ALA A 25 -19.03 28.70 8.57
CA ALA A 25 -18.10 28.91 7.46
C ALA A 25 -18.76 29.55 6.22
N MET A 26 -20.10 29.65 6.18
CA MET A 26 -20.78 30.26 5.03
C MET A 26 -20.52 31.77 4.99
N PRO A 27 -20.04 32.30 3.85
CA PRO A 27 -19.98 33.75 3.67
C PRO A 27 -21.40 34.32 3.54
N PRO A 28 -21.59 35.63 3.74
CA PRO A 28 -22.84 36.29 3.38
C PRO A 28 -23.11 36.08 1.88
N LEU A 29 -24.29 35.54 1.55
CA LEU A 29 -24.70 35.26 0.17
C LEU A 29 -25.76 36.26 -0.28
N SER A 30 -25.63 36.76 -1.51
CA SER A 30 -26.73 37.50 -2.14
C SER A 30 -27.86 36.54 -2.54
N PHE A 31 -29.04 37.09 -2.84
CA PHE A 31 -30.16 36.30 -3.39
C PHE A 31 -29.77 35.60 -4.70
N ALA A 32 -28.98 36.25 -5.55
CA ALA A 32 -28.51 35.70 -6.82
C ALA A 32 -27.57 34.49 -6.59
N ASP A 33 -26.63 34.61 -5.64
CA ASP A 33 -25.70 33.53 -5.30
C ASP A 33 -26.45 32.33 -4.70
N ALA A 34 -27.38 32.58 -3.78
CA ALA A 34 -28.23 31.55 -3.20
C ALA A 34 -29.07 30.82 -4.26
N LYS A 35 -29.62 31.56 -5.23
CA LYS A 35 -30.36 30.99 -6.36
C LYS A 35 -29.47 30.16 -7.29
N ASN A 36 -28.25 30.61 -7.54
CA ASN A 36 -27.28 29.87 -8.35
C ASN A 36 -26.84 28.56 -7.67
N ILE A 37 -26.55 28.59 -6.37
CA ILE A 37 -26.20 27.40 -5.58
C ILE A 37 -27.37 26.40 -5.55
N THR A 38 -28.59 26.89 -5.28
CA THR A 38 -29.77 26.02 -5.15
C THR A 38 -30.28 25.47 -6.49
N SER A 39 -29.94 26.09 -7.62
CA SER A 39 -30.15 25.51 -8.95
C SER A 39 -29.07 24.50 -9.34
N ASN A 40 -27.85 24.60 -8.77
CA ASN A 40 -26.71 23.71 -9.02
C ASN A 40 -26.39 22.76 -7.85
N LYS A 41 -27.40 22.34 -7.08
CA LYS A 41 -27.25 21.51 -5.85
C LYS A 41 -26.32 20.31 -6.01
N ARG A 42 -26.35 19.63 -7.16
CA ARG A 42 -25.52 18.43 -7.39
C ARG A 42 -24.03 18.75 -7.39
N ALA A 43 -23.63 19.83 -8.08
CA ALA A 43 -22.24 20.28 -8.13
C ALA A 43 -21.80 20.80 -6.75
N PHE A 44 -22.63 21.62 -6.11
CA PHE A 44 -22.36 22.13 -4.76
C PHE A 44 -22.16 21.00 -3.73
N CYS A 45 -23.03 19.98 -3.73
CA CYS A 45 -22.86 18.80 -2.87
C CYS A 45 -21.60 17.99 -3.19
N LYS A 46 -21.16 17.94 -4.46
CA LYS A 46 -19.90 17.28 -4.83
C LYS A 46 -18.71 18.00 -4.21
N ASP A 47 -18.71 19.33 -4.22
CA ASP A 47 -17.62 20.13 -3.67
C ASP A 47 -17.57 20.05 -2.14
N ILE A 48 -18.73 20.08 -1.46
CA ILE A 48 -18.81 19.85 -0.02
C ILE A 48 -18.26 18.46 0.34
N ARG A 49 -18.61 17.41 -0.41
CA ARG A 49 -18.06 16.06 -0.18
C ARG A 49 -16.55 16.02 -0.36
N ALA A 50 -15.99 16.77 -1.31
CA ALA A 50 -14.54 16.88 -1.48
C ALA A 50 -13.86 17.53 -0.25
N VAL A 51 -14.51 18.51 0.38
CA VAL A 51 -14.05 19.09 1.66
C VAL A 51 -14.06 18.02 2.76
N PHE A 52 -15.18 17.32 2.97
CA PHE A 52 -15.23 16.24 3.97
C PHE A 52 -14.21 15.13 3.71
N ALA A 53 -13.99 14.77 2.45
CA ALA A 53 -12.98 13.79 2.05
C ALA A 53 -11.56 14.18 2.50
N LYS A 54 -11.24 15.48 2.50
CA LYS A 54 -9.94 16.00 2.95
C LYS A 54 -9.71 15.77 4.45
N TYR A 55 -10.77 15.78 5.25
CA TYR A 55 -10.70 15.68 6.71
C TYR A 55 -11.15 14.32 7.25
N SER A 56 -11.76 13.47 6.43
CA SER A 56 -12.18 12.12 6.81
C SER A 56 -11.10 11.09 6.49
N LEU A 57 -10.51 10.54 7.55
CA LEU A 57 -9.58 9.41 7.47
C LEU A 57 -10.26 8.18 6.85
N GLU A 58 -11.52 7.91 7.23
CA GLU A 58 -12.33 6.82 6.68
C GLU A 58 -12.65 7.01 5.21
N TRP A 59 -12.98 8.24 4.75
CA TRP A 59 -13.22 8.50 3.34
C TRP A 59 -11.95 8.29 2.50
N THR A 60 -10.81 8.78 2.98
CA THR A 60 -9.53 8.61 2.27
C THR A 60 -9.11 7.14 2.25
N ALA A 61 -9.28 6.43 3.37
CA ALA A 61 -9.11 4.98 3.46
C ALA A 61 -10.02 4.25 2.47
N ASN A 62 -11.32 4.54 2.46
CA ASN A 62 -12.29 3.94 1.55
C ASN A 62 -11.96 4.24 0.09
N LYS A 63 -11.52 5.46 -0.23
CA LYS A 63 -11.06 5.80 -1.59
C LYS A 63 -9.86 4.95 -1.99
N LYS A 64 -8.84 4.82 -1.13
CA LYS A 64 -7.66 3.98 -1.40
C LYS A 64 -8.04 2.50 -1.51
N LEU A 65 -8.95 2.00 -0.67
CA LEU A 65 -9.48 0.64 -0.79
C LEU A 65 -10.24 0.44 -2.11
N MET A 66 -11.01 1.42 -2.56
CA MET A 66 -11.70 1.37 -3.84
C MET A 66 -10.72 1.40 -5.03
N GLU A 67 -9.62 2.15 -4.94
CA GLU A 67 -8.54 2.12 -5.93
C GLU A 67 -7.91 0.72 -6.01
N TRP A 68 -7.69 0.06 -4.88
CA TRP A 68 -7.24 -1.34 -4.83
C TRP A 68 -8.31 -2.31 -5.37
N TYR A 69 -9.59 -2.11 -5.07
CA TYR A 69 -10.68 -2.92 -5.60
C TYR A 69 -10.69 -2.88 -7.13
N HIS A 70 -10.64 -1.68 -7.71
CA HIS A 70 -10.61 -1.50 -9.16
C HIS A 70 -9.35 -2.10 -9.79
N PHE A 71 -8.19 -1.94 -9.14
CA PHE A 71 -6.96 -2.60 -9.59
C PHE A 71 -7.11 -4.12 -9.66
N TYR A 72 -7.62 -4.76 -8.61
CA TYR A 72 -7.79 -6.22 -8.61
C TYR A 72 -8.83 -6.70 -9.60
N LYS A 73 -9.94 -5.97 -9.74
CA LYS A 73 -10.96 -6.27 -10.74
C LYS A 73 -10.44 -6.17 -12.16
N ASN A 74 -9.66 -5.14 -12.47
CA ASN A 74 -9.22 -4.86 -13.83
C ASN A 74 -8.02 -5.72 -14.23
N GLU A 75 -7.04 -5.89 -13.35
CA GLU A 75 -5.80 -6.61 -13.70
C GLU A 75 -5.90 -8.11 -13.47
N PHE A 76 -6.71 -8.55 -12.50
CA PHE A 76 -6.82 -9.96 -12.11
C PHE A 76 -8.23 -10.55 -12.31
N GLY A 77 -9.22 -9.75 -12.69
CA GLY A 77 -10.61 -10.23 -12.80
C GLY A 77 -11.25 -10.60 -11.45
N LEU A 78 -10.67 -10.13 -10.33
CA LEU A 78 -11.11 -10.51 -8.99
C LEU A 78 -12.15 -9.52 -8.45
N ASP A 79 -13.35 -10.01 -8.15
CA ASP A 79 -14.39 -9.24 -7.48
C ASP A 79 -14.26 -9.43 -5.95
N LEU A 80 -13.47 -8.55 -5.34
CA LEU A 80 -13.09 -8.67 -3.94
C LEU A 80 -13.99 -7.84 -3.02
N ASN A 81 -14.19 -8.34 -1.80
CA ASN A 81 -14.86 -7.60 -0.74
C ASN A 81 -13.87 -7.25 0.37
N PHE A 82 -13.56 -5.96 0.52
CA PHE A 82 -12.69 -5.46 1.58
C PHE A 82 -13.43 -5.04 2.85
N ALA A 83 -14.69 -5.42 3.02
CA ALA A 83 -15.42 -5.18 4.25
C ALA A 83 -14.68 -5.81 5.44
N GLY A 84 -14.48 -5.02 6.51
CA GLY A 84 -13.79 -5.47 7.72
C GLY A 84 -12.26 -5.52 7.63
N ILE A 85 -11.66 -5.12 6.50
CA ILE A 85 -10.19 -4.99 6.44
C ILE A 85 -9.70 -3.94 7.44
N THR A 86 -8.70 -4.31 8.25
CA THR A 86 -8.07 -3.36 9.16
C THR A 86 -6.98 -2.61 8.40
N ILE A 87 -7.12 -1.30 8.29
CA ILE A 87 -6.09 -0.45 7.69
C ILE A 87 -5.16 0.03 8.82
N PRO A 88 -3.83 -0.13 8.69
CA PRO A 88 -2.89 0.38 9.69
C PRO A 88 -3.05 1.89 9.90
N GLN A 89 -2.86 2.34 11.14
CA GLN A 89 -2.93 3.76 11.46
C GLN A 89 -1.93 4.54 10.60
N ARG A 90 -2.35 5.72 10.13
CA ARG A 90 -1.46 6.59 9.36
C ARG A 90 -0.31 7.05 10.26
N ARG A 91 0.92 6.87 9.77
CA ARG A 91 2.13 7.47 10.32
C ARG A 91 2.71 8.41 9.27
N GLU A 92 3.21 9.56 9.70
CA GLU A 92 3.78 10.56 8.79
C GLU A 92 4.89 9.94 7.92
N GLY A 93 4.79 10.19 6.61
CA GLY A 93 5.67 9.63 5.59
C GLY A 93 5.43 8.15 5.25
N PHE A 94 4.41 7.48 5.82
CA PHE A 94 3.97 6.13 5.46
C PHE A 94 2.59 6.20 4.76
N ASP A 95 2.54 6.94 3.65
CA ASP A 95 1.29 7.28 3.00
C ASP A 95 0.82 6.25 1.96
N ARG A 96 1.73 5.42 1.44
CA ARG A 96 1.43 4.38 0.45
C ARG A 96 0.71 3.23 1.13
N LEU A 97 -0.53 2.95 0.70
CA LEU A 97 -1.31 1.80 1.16
C LEU A 97 -1.08 0.64 0.19
N ILE A 98 -0.75 -0.53 0.71
CA ILE A 98 -0.76 -1.79 -0.06
C ILE A 98 -1.80 -2.70 0.57
N VAL A 99 -2.68 -3.26 -0.26
CA VAL A 99 -3.71 -4.21 0.17
C VAL A 99 -3.37 -5.54 -0.48
N VAL A 100 -3.16 -6.58 0.30
CA VAL A 100 -2.85 -7.92 -0.22
C VAL A 100 -4.08 -8.81 -0.03
N PRO A 101 -4.68 -9.32 -1.11
CA PRO A 101 -5.91 -10.09 -1.00
C PRO A 101 -5.64 -11.56 -0.68
N GLN A 102 -6.54 -12.17 0.08
CA GLN A 102 -6.58 -13.62 0.29
C GLN A 102 -6.68 -14.37 -1.04
N GLY A 103 -5.89 -15.43 -1.16
CA GLY A 103 -5.90 -16.33 -2.31
C GLY A 103 -5.10 -15.86 -3.53
N LEU A 104 -4.67 -14.60 -3.58
CA LEU A 104 -3.74 -14.15 -4.62
C LEU A 104 -2.33 -14.66 -4.31
N THR A 105 -1.69 -15.26 -5.30
CA THR A 105 -0.35 -15.85 -5.14
C THR A 105 0.72 -14.95 -5.73
N ILE A 106 1.96 -15.08 -5.24
CA ILE A 106 3.14 -14.40 -5.79
C ILE A 106 3.28 -14.67 -7.29
N GLN A 107 3.04 -15.91 -7.72
CA GLN A 107 3.13 -16.27 -9.14
C GLN A 107 2.11 -15.51 -9.99
N GLN A 108 0.86 -15.38 -9.55
CA GLN A 108 -0.14 -14.60 -10.30
C GLN A 108 0.26 -13.13 -10.43
N VAL A 109 0.86 -12.55 -9.39
CA VAL A 109 1.37 -11.17 -9.44
C VAL A 109 2.55 -11.08 -10.41
N LEU A 110 3.49 -12.03 -10.38
CA LEU A 110 4.62 -12.07 -11.30
C LEU A 110 4.19 -12.25 -12.75
N ASP A 111 3.23 -13.15 -13.02
CA ASP A 111 2.68 -13.36 -14.36
C ASP A 111 2.07 -12.04 -14.86
N LYS A 112 1.34 -11.33 -14.01
CA LYS A 112 0.77 -10.01 -14.33
C LYS A 112 1.84 -8.94 -14.55
N CYS A 113 2.92 -8.93 -13.78
CA CYS A 113 4.09 -8.09 -14.04
C CYS A 113 4.67 -8.38 -15.43
N GLY A 114 4.86 -9.66 -15.77
CA GLY A 114 5.41 -10.12 -17.06
C GLY A 114 4.57 -9.75 -18.28
N GLU A 115 3.26 -9.55 -18.10
CA GLU A 115 2.37 -9.01 -19.15
C GLU A 115 2.60 -7.51 -19.41
N LYS A 116 3.14 -6.77 -18.44
CA LYS A 116 3.28 -5.31 -18.51
C LYS A 116 4.71 -4.87 -18.81
N PHE A 117 5.69 -5.61 -18.29
CA PHE A 117 7.09 -5.27 -18.42
C PHE A 117 7.99 -6.52 -18.25
N PRO A 118 9.23 -6.51 -18.76
CA PRO A 118 10.12 -7.66 -18.66
C PRO A 118 10.45 -8.03 -17.21
N VAL A 119 10.39 -9.31 -16.90
CA VAL A 119 10.74 -9.87 -15.59
C VAL A 119 11.88 -10.86 -15.75
N PHE A 120 12.86 -10.81 -14.86
CA PHE A 120 13.98 -11.73 -14.80
C PHE A 120 14.20 -12.24 -13.37
N THR A 121 14.46 -13.54 -13.23
CA THR A 121 14.55 -14.19 -11.93
C THR A 121 15.83 -15.00 -11.85
N TYR A 122 16.74 -14.60 -10.94
CA TYR A 122 17.95 -15.37 -10.64
C TYR A 122 17.63 -16.66 -9.86
N ALA A 123 16.45 -16.71 -9.25
CA ALA A 123 16.01 -17.79 -8.39
C ALA A 123 15.27 -18.93 -9.11
N GLY A 124 15.25 -18.92 -10.44
CA GLY A 124 14.50 -19.88 -11.26
C GLY A 124 13.07 -19.42 -11.58
N SER A 125 12.28 -20.30 -12.21
CA SER A 125 11.00 -19.95 -12.84
C SER A 125 9.74 -20.31 -12.04
N ASP A 126 9.85 -21.02 -10.91
CA ASP A 126 8.69 -21.41 -10.09
C ASP A 126 8.73 -20.78 -8.70
N PHE A 127 7.99 -19.69 -8.51
CA PHE A 127 7.90 -19.01 -7.22
C PHE A 127 6.88 -19.64 -6.26
N ARG A 128 6.07 -20.62 -6.73
CA ARG A 128 5.06 -21.27 -5.87
C ARG A 128 5.68 -22.00 -4.69
N ASN A 129 6.89 -22.52 -4.88
CA ASN A 129 7.62 -23.32 -3.89
C ASN A 129 8.88 -22.64 -3.37
N LEU A 130 9.22 -21.47 -3.91
CA LEU A 130 10.46 -20.78 -3.59
C LEU A 130 10.36 -19.96 -2.30
N VAL A 131 9.21 -19.35 -2.03
CA VAL A 131 8.95 -18.60 -0.80
C VAL A 131 8.32 -19.54 0.23
N ILE A 132 9.07 -19.87 1.28
CA ILE A 132 8.64 -20.83 2.32
C ILE A 132 8.09 -20.11 3.55
N VAL A 133 8.65 -18.95 3.90
CA VAL A 133 8.23 -18.19 5.08
C VAL A 133 7.91 -16.76 4.68
N ASN A 134 6.74 -16.28 5.11
CA ASN A 134 6.39 -14.87 5.06
C ASN A 134 6.06 -14.38 6.48
N SER A 135 6.58 -13.21 6.85
CA SER A 135 6.24 -12.58 8.14
C SER A 135 4.78 -12.11 8.20
N ARG A 136 4.13 -11.96 7.04
CA ARG A 136 2.73 -11.60 6.84
C ARG A 136 2.20 -12.32 5.62
N ASP A 137 1.04 -12.95 5.74
CA ASP A 137 0.34 -13.57 4.63
C ASP A 137 -1.17 -13.36 4.76
N ALA A 138 -1.88 -13.64 3.67
CA ALA A 138 -3.33 -13.44 3.59
C ALA A 138 -4.10 -14.73 3.92
N THR A 139 -3.54 -15.62 4.75
CA THR A 139 -4.18 -16.90 5.11
C THR A 139 -5.52 -16.69 5.83
N HIS A 140 -5.61 -15.66 6.67
CA HIS A 140 -6.78 -15.35 7.50
C HIS A 140 -7.65 -14.22 6.96
N GLY A 141 -7.46 -13.85 5.68
CA GLY A 141 -8.21 -12.80 5.02
C GLY A 141 -7.32 -11.75 4.37
N HIS A 142 -7.95 -10.80 3.67
CA HIS A 142 -7.25 -9.64 3.10
C HIS A 142 -6.58 -8.85 4.22
N TYR A 143 -5.38 -8.33 3.97
CA TYR A 143 -4.70 -7.44 4.90
C TYR A 143 -4.14 -6.22 4.18
N ALA A 144 -3.85 -5.18 4.97
CA ALA A 144 -3.26 -3.97 4.45
C ALA A 144 -2.03 -3.57 5.26
N ILE A 145 -1.08 -2.96 4.55
CA ILE A 145 0.14 -2.39 5.12
C ILE A 145 0.31 -0.95 4.63
N ARG A 146 1.09 -0.17 5.37
CA ARG A 146 1.56 1.14 4.92
C ARG A 146 3.07 1.16 4.77
N VAL A 147 3.54 1.75 3.68
CA VAL A 147 4.96 1.96 3.38
C VAL A 147 5.17 3.42 2.96
N ARG A 148 6.43 3.83 2.83
CA ARG A 148 6.74 5.16 2.30
C ARG A 148 6.44 5.25 0.81
N ASP A 149 5.86 6.36 0.38
CA ASP A 149 5.54 6.62 -1.02
C ASP A 149 6.74 7.26 -1.74
N ARG A 150 7.72 6.42 -2.11
CA ARG A 150 8.96 6.84 -2.78
C ARG A 150 9.47 5.78 -3.75
N VAL A 151 10.22 6.25 -4.76
CA VAL A 151 10.77 5.42 -5.84
C VAL A 151 11.79 4.42 -5.30
N GLU A 152 12.80 4.87 -4.57
CA GLU A 152 13.78 4.00 -3.93
C GLU A 152 13.29 3.57 -2.56
N ALA A 153 13.67 2.38 -2.12
CA ALA A 153 13.50 2.01 -0.72
C ALA A 153 14.25 2.99 0.21
N ASP A 154 13.72 3.16 1.43
CA ASP A 154 14.50 2.83 2.60
C ASP A 154 15.89 3.47 2.79
N GLU A 155 16.15 4.76 2.51
CA GLU A 155 17.53 5.30 2.69
C GLU A 155 18.05 5.10 4.12
N GLU A 156 17.17 5.25 5.10
CA GLU A 156 17.45 5.05 6.52
C GLU A 156 17.83 3.59 6.86
N TRP A 157 17.48 2.65 5.99
CA TRP A 157 17.76 1.22 6.11
C TRP A 157 18.78 0.74 5.06
N LYS A 158 19.54 1.66 4.47
CA LYS A 158 20.65 1.36 3.57
C LYS A 158 21.76 0.60 4.27
N ASP A 159 22.35 -0.37 3.58
CA ASP A 159 23.49 -1.15 4.09
C ASP A 159 23.16 -1.93 5.38
N HIS A 160 21.88 -2.24 5.61
CA HIS A 160 21.45 -3.08 6.71
C HIS A 160 21.05 -4.46 6.17
N SER A 161 21.68 -5.50 6.71
CA SER A 161 21.34 -6.89 6.37
C SER A 161 20.00 -7.30 6.95
N ALA A 162 19.36 -8.31 6.35
CA ALA A 162 18.09 -8.82 6.87
C ALA A 162 18.18 -9.29 8.32
N LYS A 163 19.34 -9.85 8.71
CA LYS A 163 19.63 -10.26 10.09
C LYS A 163 19.64 -9.06 11.05
N LEU A 164 20.29 -7.97 10.67
CA LEU A 164 20.32 -6.75 11.47
C LEU A 164 18.92 -6.14 11.62
N LEU A 165 18.18 -6.08 10.51
CA LEU A 165 16.81 -5.56 10.48
C LEU A 165 15.87 -6.36 11.40
N THR A 166 15.96 -7.69 11.38
CA THR A 166 15.24 -8.54 12.33
C THR A 166 15.67 -8.26 13.78
N GLY A 167 16.98 -8.11 14.04
CA GLY A 167 17.51 -7.84 15.37
C GLY A 167 17.02 -6.53 16.00
N VAL A 168 16.77 -5.49 15.19
CA VAL A 168 16.21 -4.21 15.64
C VAL A 168 14.67 -4.15 15.56
N GLY A 169 14.01 -5.26 15.23
CA GLY A 169 12.55 -5.34 15.11
C GLY A 169 11.97 -4.57 13.92
N MET A 170 12.78 -4.25 12.91
CA MET A 170 12.32 -3.59 11.70
C MET A 170 11.56 -4.59 10.81
N LYS A 171 10.29 -4.31 10.56
CA LYS A 171 9.45 -5.09 9.64
C LYS A 171 9.59 -4.53 8.23
N GLY A 172 10.19 -5.28 7.31
CA GLY A 172 10.24 -4.91 5.89
C GLY A 172 9.19 -5.61 5.05
N GLU A 173 8.94 -5.13 3.83
CA GLU A 173 8.01 -5.77 2.87
C GLU A 173 8.35 -7.25 2.64
N THR A 174 7.31 -8.07 2.45
CA THR A 174 7.42 -9.42 1.86
C THR A 174 7.64 -9.29 0.35
N LEU A 175 8.10 -10.36 -0.30
CA LEU A 175 8.21 -10.41 -1.76
C LEU A 175 6.84 -10.18 -2.42
N HIS A 176 5.77 -10.74 -1.86
CA HIS A 176 4.41 -10.56 -2.38
C HIS A 176 3.97 -9.09 -2.33
N GLU A 177 4.19 -8.44 -1.18
CA GLU A 177 3.89 -7.02 -0.99
C GLU A 177 4.68 -6.15 -1.98
N ARG A 178 5.99 -6.39 -2.13
CA ARG A 178 6.87 -5.61 -3.02
C ARG A 178 6.49 -5.74 -4.50
N LEU A 179 6.09 -6.93 -4.94
CA LEU A 179 5.68 -7.16 -6.33
C LEU A 179 4.32 -6.53 -6.65
N LEU A 180 3.37 -6.60 -5.72
CA LEU A 180 2.10 -5.86 -5.84
C LEU A 180 2.34 -4.35 -5.87
N HIS A 181 3.28 -3.88 -5.06
CA HIS A 181 3.69 -2.48 -5.04
C HIS A 181 4.27 -2.05 -6.40
N GLU A 182 5.15 -2.86 -7.00
CA GLU A 182 5.70 -2.61 -8.35
C GLU A 182 4.59 -2.43 -9.38
N LEU A 183 3.75 -3.47 -9.51
CA LEU A 183 2.73 -3.53 -10.53
C LEU A 183 1.75 -2.36 -10.40
N LYS A 184 1.31 -2.07 -9.17
CA LYS A 184 0.41 -0.96 -8.92
C LYS A 184 1.06 0.39 -9.25
N TYR A 185 2.32 0.59 -8.84
CA TYR A 185 3.05 1.83 -9.11
C TYR A 185 3.27 2.05 -10.61
N PHE A 186 3.64 1.01 -11.35
CA PHE A 186 3.79 1.06 -12.80
C PHE A 186 2.48 1.44 -13.49
N LEU A 187 1.36 0.83 -13.13
CA LEU A 187 0.07 1.15 -13.76
C LEU A 187 -0.43 2.56 -13.42
N GLU A 188 -0.03 3.12 -12.29
CA GLU A 188 -0.37 4.49 -11.91
C GLU A 188 0.48 5.55 -12.61
N THR A 189 1.74 5.24 -12.89
CA THR A 189 2.75 6.25 -13.22
C THR A 189 3.49 6.02 -14.54
N GLY A 190 3.45 4.80 -15.08
CA GLY A 190 4.30 4.35 -16.18
C GLY A 190 5.78 4.24 -15.82
N LYS A 191 6.14 4.26 -14.53
CA LYS A 191 7.51 4.23 -14.01
C LYS A 191 7.73 3.03 -13.08
N HIS A 192 8.99 2.71 -12.80
CA HIS A 192 9.39 1.59 -11.94
C HIS A 192 9.94 2.06 -10.59
N LEU A 193 9.83 1.20 -9.58
CA LEU A 193 10.47 1.40 -8.28
C LEU A 193 11.89 0.80 -8.28
N ASP A 194 12.73 1.26 -7.37
CA ASP A 194 14.09 0.74 -7.14
C ASP A 194 14.96 0.76 -8.41
N ILE A 195 15.13 1.95 -8.97
CA ILE A 195 15.92 2.18 -10.19
C ILE A 195 17.42 2.17 -9.87
N SER A 196 17.80 2.61 -8.66
CA SER A 196 19.20 2.77 -8.25
C SER A 196 19.62 1.89 -7.07
N SER A 197 18.65 1.21 -6.46
CA SER A 197 18.83 0.35 -5.29
C SER A 197 18.10 -0.98 -5.47
N THR A 198 18.30 -1.89 -4.53
CA THR A 198 17.58 -3.14 -4.43
C THR A 198 16.77 -3.13 -3.16
N THR A 199 15.44 -3.31 -3.26
CA THR A 199 14.61 -3.59 -2.10
C THR A 199 14.89 -5.01 -1.61
N LEU A 200 15.45 -5.12 -0.42
CA LEU A 200 15.55 -6.36 0.33
C LEU A 200 14.20 -6.64 1.00
N CYS A 201 13.48 -7.63 0.50
CA CYS A 201 12.19 -8.12 0.99
C CYS A 201 12.37 -8.94 2.27
N SER A 202 12.80 -8.27 3.34
CA SER A 202 13.15 -8.89 4.63
C SER A 202 11.98 -9.57 5.33
N GLY A 203 10.75 -9.44 4.84
CA GLY A 203 9.58 -10.19 5.28
C GLY A 203 9.43 -11.59 4.67
N SER A 204 10.25 -11.99 3.69
CA SER A 204 10.15 -13.31 3.03
C SER A 204 11.45 -14.12 3.12
N ARG A 205 11.33 -15.44 3.23
CA ARG A 205 12.47 -16.38 3.21
C ARG A 205 12.22 -17.57 2.28
N ASP A 206 13.29 -18.05 1.67
CA ASP A 206 13.30 -19.36 0.98
C ASP A 206 13.48 -20.53 1.95
N SER A 207 13.64 -21.75 1.42
CA SER A 207 13.80 -22.98 2.20
C SER A 207 15.10 -23.07 3.01
N VAL A 208 16.12 -22.30 2.65
CA VAL A 208 17.43 -22.27 3.33
C VAL A 208 17.63 -20.98 4.14
N GLY A 209 16.61 -20.13 4.21
CA GLY A 209 16.62 -18.88 4.95
C GLY A 209 17.17 -17.68 4.17
N GLY A 210 17.42 -17.79 2.87
CA GLY A 210 17.76 -16.69 1.98
C GLY A 210 16.63 -15.66 1.87
N VAL A 211 16.99 -14.41 1.54
CA VAL A 211 16.07 -13.27 1.48
C VAL A 211 15.98 -12.75 0.05
N PHE A 212 14.79 -12.37 -0.39
CA PHE A 212 14.61 -11.90 -1.75
C PHE A 212 15.04 -10.43 -1.89
N GLY A 213 15.72 -10.12 -2.99
CA GLY A 213 16.02 -8.76 -3.41
C GLY A 213 15.34 -8.47 -4.74
N VAL A 214 14.68 -7.31 -4.84
CA VAL A 214 13.97 -6.85 -6.05
C VAL A 214 14.54 -5.50 -6.47
N HIS A 215 14.92 -5.38 -7.74
CA HIS A 215 15.46 -4.15 -8.33
C HIS A 215 15.12 -4.05 -9.81
N TRP A 216 15.24 -2.87 -10.38
CA TRP A 216 15.28 -2.70 -11.83
C TRP A 216 16.72 -2.90 -12.33
N SER A 217 16.92 -3.84 -13.25
CA SER A 217 18.26 -4.14 -13.79
C SER A 217 18.66 -3.17 -14.91
N ASP A 218 19.97 -3.10 -15.17
CA ASP A 218 20.54 -2.32 -16.29
C ASP A 218 20.04 -2.80 -17.68
N THR A 219 19.42 -3.98 -17.76
CA THR A 219 18.81 -4.52 -18.99
C THR A 219 17.32 -4.22 -19.13
N ASP A 220 16.81 -3.26 -18.36
CA ASP A 220 15.42 -2.80 -18.36
C ASP A 220 14.40 -3.91 -18.01
N ARG A 221 14.66 -4.60 -16.89
CA ARG A 221 13.83 -5.71 -16.40
C ARG A 221 13.71 -5.68 -14.89
N LEU A 222 12.55 -6.09 -14.36
CA LEU A 222 12.38 -6.37 -12.95
C LEU A 222 13.18 -7.62 -12.59
N ALA A 223 14.25 -7.45 -11.81
CA ALA A 223 15.13 -8.52 -11.43
C ALA A 223 14.88 -8.97 -9.99
N ILE A 224 14.70 -10.28 -9.80
CA ILE A 224 14.47 -10.91 -8.49
C ILE A 224 15.60 -11.89 -8.19
N GLY A 225 16.32 -11.67 -7.10
CA GLY A 225 17.41 -12.53 -6.64
C GLY A 225 17.23 -12.97 -5.19
N ILE A 226 18.09 -13.89 -4.75
CA ILE A 226 18.17 -14.36 -3.36
C ILE A 226 19.52 -13.93 -2.79
N TYR A 227 19.48 -13.35 -1.60
CA TYR A 227 20.60 -12.84 -0.83
C TYR A 227 20.73 -13.63 0.47
N SER A 228 21.95 -13.74 0.98
CA SER A 228 22.18 -14.20 2.34
C SER A 228 21.58 -13.22 3.34
N THR A 229 21.11 -13.73 4.48
CA THR A 229 20.58 -12.87 5.56
C THR A 229 21.64 -11.92 6.15
N ALA A 230 22.91 -12.22 5.94
CA ALA A 230 24.05 -11.42 6.37
C ALA A 230 24.50 -10.40 5.32
N ASP A 231 24.02 -10.47 4.08
CA ASP A 231 24.42 -9.55 3.02
C ASP A 231 23.98 -8.13 3.37
N SER A 232 24.93 -7.20 3.29
CA SER A 232 24.73 -5.77 3.39
C SER A 232 25.66 -5.07 2.41
N HIS A 233 25.13 -4.12 1.67
CA HIS A 233 25.93 -3.17 0.91
C HIS A 233 25.09 -1.92 0.61
N ASP A 234 25.75 -0.88 0.10
CA ASP A 234 25.17 0.43 -0.16
C ASP A 234 23.93 0.42 -1.09
N ARG A 235 23.85 -0.54 -2.02
CA ARG A 235 22.66 -0.69 -2.88
C ARG A 235 21.51 -1.47 -2.23
N LEU A 236 21.71 -2.18 -1.11
CA LEU A 236 20.63 -2.87 -0.41
C LEU A 236 19.91 -1.94 0.56
N ARG A 237 18.58 -1.91 0.47
CA ARG A 237 17.69 -1.14 1.33
C ARG A 237 16.43 -1.93 1.58
N SER A 238 15.81 -1.78 2.75
CA SER A 238 14.48 -2.36 2.98
C SER A 238 13.41 -1.28 3.11
N ARG A 239 12.21 -1.57 2.61
CA ARG A 239 11.02 -0.73 2.80
C ARG A 239 10.36 -1.08 4.11
N GLN A 240 10.37 -0.17 5.07
CA GLN A 240 9.73 -0.37 6.36
C GLN A 240 8.21 -0.40 6.22
N VAL A 241 7.60 -1.34 6.93
CA VAL A 241 6.17 -1.61 6.94
C VAL A 241 5.58 -1.17 8.28
N ILE A 242 4.45 -0.46 8.18
CA ILE A 242 3.49 -0.30 9.27
C ILE A 242 2.31 -1.23 8.98
N ASP A 243 2.14 -2.26 9.79
CA ASP A 243 1.05 -3.23 9.69
C ASP A 243 0.02 -3.03 10.80
N ALA A 244 -1.15 -3.63 10.62
CA ALA A 244 -2.17 -3.70 11.64
C ALA A 244 -1.87 -4.90 12.55
N VAL A 245 -0.83 -4.83 13.36
CA VAL A 245 -0.58 -5.85 14.38
C VAL A 245 -1.06 -5.34 15.74
N ALA A 246 -1.91 -6.17 16.36
CA ALA A 246 -2.37 -6.04 17.73
C ALA A 246 -1.17 -5.98 18.68
N ALA A 247 -1.15 -4.95 19.53
CA ALA A 247 -0.36 -4.95 20.74
C ALA A 247 -1.08 -5.78 21.81
#